data_AF-A0A259CCY4-F1
#
_entry.id   AF-A0A259CCY4-F1
#
_cell.length_a   1.000
_cell.length_b   1.000
_cell.length_c   1.000
_cell.angle_alpha   90.00
_cell.angle_beta   90.00
_cell.angle_gamma   90.00
#
_symmetry.space_group_name_H-M   'P 1'
#
loop_
_entity.id
_entity.type
_entity.pdbx_description
1 polymer ?
#
loop_
_entity_poly.entity_id
_entity_poly.type
_entity_poly.pdbx_seq_one_letter_code
_entity_poly.pdbx_strand_id
1 'polypeptide(L)'
;MDMITAALFIVLGSIFMYGSIKLGNGWGSDGPEAGYFPFYISLIMSAASAVTLFKAFKDKSEEEESFVDRGPFKQVLSVLLPAAVFVLGMQLIGIYVAAFIYIAIFMRWLGKYALWKSI
;
A
#
# COMPACT_ATOMS: atom_id res chain seq x y z
N MET A 1 9.09 -12.31 15.93
CA MET A 1 8.42 -11.09 15.41
C MET A 1 7.39 -11.42 14.34
N ASP A 2 7.71 -12.38 13.47
CA ASP A 2 6.92 -12.78 12.30
C ASP A 2 5.48 -13.21 12.59
N MET A 3 5.24 -13.87 13.72
CA MET A 3 3.89 -14.24 14.15
C MET A 3 3.00 -13.01 14.38
N ILE A 4 3.55 -11.96 15.01
CA ILE A 4 2.82 -10.72 15.31
C ILE A 4 2.59 -9.94 14.02
N THR A 5 3.62 -9.79 13.18
CA THR A 5 3.50 -9.07 11.90
C THR A 5 2.51 -9.78 10.98
N ALA A 6 2.61 -11.10 10.82
CA ALA A 6 1.67 -11.88 10.02
C ALA A 6 0.22 -11.74 10.52
N ALA A 7 -0.01 -11.81 11.83
CA ALA A 7 -1.34 -11.59 12.40
C ALA A 7 -1.88 -10.18 12.10
N LEU A 8 -1.05 -9.15 12.22
CA LEU A 8 -1.42 -7.77 11.88
C LEU A 8 -1.77 -7.62 10.39
N PHE A 9 -0.99 -8.20 9.49
CA PHE A 9 -1.26 -8.14 8.05
C PHE A 9 -2.52 -8.90 7.64
N ILE A 10 -2.88 -10.00 8.33
CA ILE A 10 -4.17 -10.68 8.13
C ILE A 10 -5.34 -9.77 8.53
N VAL A 11 -5.23 -9.09 9.68
CA VAL A 11 -6.26 -8.15 10.16
C VAL A 11 -6.40 -6.97 9.20
N LEU A 12 -5.29 -6.33 8.84
CA LEU A 12 -5.28 -5.20 7.90
C LEU A 12 -5.80 -5.60 6.52
N GLY A 13 -5.35 -6.74 5.99
CA GLY A 13 -5.82 -7.27 4.72
C GLY A 13 -7.33 -7.52 4.74
N SER A 14 -7.86 -8.05 5.84
CA SER A 14 -9.31 -8.26 6.01
C SER A 14 -10.10 -6.94 6.05
N ILE A 15 -9.57 -5.91 6.73
CA ILE A 15 -10.16 -4.56 6.75
C ILE A 15 -10.19 -3.97 5.34
N PHE A 16 -9.09 -4.07 4.59
CA PHE A 16 -9.01 -3.56 3.23
C PHE A 16 -9.91 -4.34 2.26
N MET A 17 -10.00 -5.67 2.38
CA MET A 17 -10.97 -6.47 1.62
C MET A 17 -12.40 -6.02 1.87
N TYR A 18 -12.78 -5.82 3.14
CA TYR A 18 -14.12 -5.34 3.50
C TYR A 18 -14.42 -3.95 2.92
N GLY A 19 -13.46 -3.02 3.01
CA GLY A 19 -13.57 -1.71 2.38
C GLY A 19 -13.71 -1.79 0.85
N SER A 20 -12.97 -2.70 0.23
CA SER A 20 -12.98 -2.93 -1.22
C SER A 20 -14.32 -3.49 -1.70
N ILE A 21 -14.94 -4.39 -0.95
CA ILE A 21 -16.29 -4.90 -1.27
C ILE A 21 -17.30 -3.76 -1.28
N LYS A 22 -17.23 -2.81 -0.34
CA LYS A 22 -18.11 -1.62 -0.31
C LYS A 22 -17.91 -0.70 -1.52
N LEU A 23 -16.69 -0.64 -2.05
CA LEU A 23 -16.33 0.16 -3.22
C LEU A 23 -16.67 -0.54 -4.55
N GLY A 24 -17.13 -1.79 -4.50
CA GLY A 24 -17.28 -2.65 -5.68
C GLY A 24 -15.95 -3.33 -6.04
N ASN A 25 -15.94 -4.66 -6.04
CA ASN A 25 -14.77 -5.47 -6.42
C ASN A 25 -14.99 -6.30 -7.68
N GLY A 26 -16.02 -5.97 -8.46
CA GLY A 26 -16.38 -6.64 -9.69
C GLY A 26 -15.72 -6.01 -10.92
N TRP A 27 -15.92 -6.67 -12.06
CA TRP A 27 -15.60 -6.13 -13.36
C TRP A 27 -16.88 -5.59 -13.98
N GLY A 28 -17.01 -4.26 -14.03
CA GLY A 28 -18.15 -3.57 -14.59
C GLY A 28 -18.10 -3.45 -16.11
N SER A 29 -19.13 -2.85 -16.70
CA SER A 29 -19.20 -2.56 -18.14
C SER A 29 -18.07 -1.64 -18.61
N ASP A 30 -17.62 -0.74 -17.74
CA ASP A 30 -16.61 0.27 -18.04
C ASP A 30 -15.21 -0.12 -17.51
N GLY A 31 -15.05 -1.37 -17.04
CA GLY A 31 -13.79 -1.89 -16.51
C GLY A 31 -13.83 -2.23 -15.00
N PRO A 32 -12.65 -2.40 -14.35
CA PRO A 32 -12.58 -2.77 -12.95
C PRO A 32 -13.12 -1.67 -12.05
N GLU A 33 -13.96 -2.05 -11.10
CA GLU A 33 -14.46 -1.13 -10.07
C GLU A 33 -13.33 -0.65 -9.14
N ALA A 34 -13.58 0.43 -8.40
CA ALA A 34 -12.58 1.07 -7.54
C ALA A 34 -12.00 0.11 -6.48
N GLY A 35 -12.80 -0.83 -5.99
CA GLY A 35 -12.37 -1.85 -5.03
C GLY A 35 -11.80 -3.11 -5.67
N TYR A 36 -11.86 -3.28 -7.00
CA TYR A 36 -11.36 -4.50 -7.67
C TYR A 36 -9.89 -4.76 -7.35
N PHE A 37 -9.02 -3.80 -7.67
CA PHE A 37 -7.58 -3.97 -7.47
C PHE A 37 -7.20 -4.07 -5.97
N PRO A 38 -7.67 -3.17 -5.08
CA PRO A 38 -7.39 -3.29 -3.65
C PRO A 38 -7.86 -4.62 -3.03
N PHE A 39 -8.97 -5.21 -3.51
CA PHE A 39 -9.48 -6.48 -3.02
C PHE A 39 -8.49 -7.62 -3.25
N TYR A 40 -8.02 -7.82 -4.49
CA TYR A 40 -7.11 -8.92 -4.83
C TYR A 40 -5.73 -8.77 -4.17
N ILE A 41 -5.20 -7.54 -4.08
CA ILE A 41 -3.96 -7.28 -3.37
C ILE A 41 -4.09 -7.66 -1.89
N SER A 42 -5.19 -7.24 -1.27
CA SER A 42 -5.46 -7.54 0.15
C SER A 42 -5.68 -9.04 0.39
N LEU A 43 -6.32 -9.75 -0.55
CA LEU A 43 -6.49 -11.20 -0.52
C LEU A 43 -5.14 -11.93 -0.57
N ILE A 44 -4.30 -11.61 -1.55
CA ILE A 44 -2.98 -12.24 -1.72
C ILE A 44 -2.09 -11.95 -0.51
N MET A 45 -2.10 -10.70 -0.02
CA MET A 45 -1.38 -10.29 1.18
C MET A 45 -1.84 -11.08 2.42
N SER A 46 -3.15 -11.26 2.61
CA SER A 46 -3.71 -12.03 3.72
C SER A 46 -3.34 -13.52 3.61
N ALA A 47 -3.41 -14.09 2.40
CA ALA A 47 -3.04 -15.48 2.15
C ALA A 47 -1.55 -15.72 2.41
N ALA A 48 -0.67 -14.85 1.92
CA ALA A 48 0.77 -14.92 2.20
C ALA A 48 1.05 -14.81 3.70
N SER A 49 0.38 -13.89 4.39
CA SER A 49 0.52 -13.73 5.84
C SER A 49 0.01 -14.94 6.61
N ALA A 50 -1.06 -15.60 6.16
CA ALA A 50 -1.52 -16.85 6.76
C ALA A 50 -0.49 -17.99 6.61
N VAL A 51 0.19 -18.07 5.46
CA VAL A 51 1.30 -19.02 5.26
C VAL A 51 2.47 -18.71 6.20
N THR A 52 2.86 -17.44 6.34
CA THR A 52 3.91 -17.02 7.29
C THR A 52 3.52 -17.36 8.73
N LEU A 53 2.27 -17.11 9.11
CA LEU A 53 1.77 -17.43 10.43
C LEU A 53 1.82 -18.94 10.70
N PHE A 54 1.40 -19.75 9.73
CA PHE A 54 1.46 -21.21 9.82
C PHE A 54 2.90 -21.72 9.96
N LYS A 55 3.85 -21.17 9.20
CA LYS A 55 5.27 -21.50 9.32
C LYS A 55 5.82 -21.15 10.70
N ALA A 56 5.51 -19.95 11.21
CA ALA A 56 5.95 -19.51 12.53
C ALA A 56 5.42 -20.40 13.68
N PHE A 57 4.27 -21.05 13.51
CA PHE A 57 3.77 -22.04 14.47
C PHE A 57 4.47 -23.40 14.36
N LYS A 58 4.87 -23.80 13.16
CA LYS A 58 5.45 -25.12 12.87
C LYS A 58 6.95 -25.16 13.15
N ASP A 59 7.69 -24.13 12.75
CA ASP A 59 9.13 -24.00 12.96
C ASP A 59 9.40 -22.97 14.05
N LYS A 60 9.67 -23.46 15.27
CA LYS A 60 10.11 -22.63 16.41
C LYS A 60 11.62 -22.36 16.42
N SER A 61 12.36 -22.89 15.45
CA SER A 61 13.82 -22.94 15.44
C SER A 61 14.50 -22.10 14.36
N GLU A 62 13.76 -21.30 13.58
CA GLU A 62 14.40 -20.40 12.62
C GLU A 62 15.03 -19.20 13.35
N GLU A 63 16.33 -19.04 13.13
CA GLU A 63 17.16 -17.96 13.64
C GLU A 63 16.63 -16.59 13.18
N GLU A 64 16.74 -15.60 14.06
CA GLU A 64 16.31 -14.22 13.83
C GLU A 64 17.16 -13.54 12.73
N GLU A 65 16.89 -13.84 11.46
CA GLU A 65 17.36 -12.96 10.39
C GLU A 65 16.63 -11.62 10.50
N SER A 66 17.42 -10.56 10.72
CA SER A 66 16.98 -9.19 10.99
C SER A 66 15.93 -8.70 9.98
N PHE A 67 14.68 -8.56 10.44
CA PHE A 67 13.51 -8.27 9.60
C PHE A 67 13.45 -6.86 8.99
N VAL A 68 14.41 -5.96 9.19
CA VAL A 68 14.45 -4.67 8.48
C VAL A 68 15.88 -4.21 8.28
N ASP A 69 16.36 -4.26 7.04
CA ASP A 69 17.51 -3.45 6.64
C ASP A 69 17.08 -1.96 6.64
N ARG A 70 17.94 -1.02 7.04
CA ARG A 70 17.55 0.41 7.17
C ARG A 70 17.12 1.04 5.83
N GLY A 71 17.45 0.38 4.71
CA GLY A 71 17.09 0.77 3.35
C GLY A 71 15.57 0.83 3.08
N PRO A 72 14.82 -0.28 3.21
CA PRO A 72 13.39 -0.33 2.93
C PRO A 72 12.54 0.71 3.67
N PHE A 73 12.89 1.08 4.90
CA PHE A 73 12.14 2.09 5.67
C PHE A 73 12.14 3.47 4.98
N LYS A 74 13.27 3.88 4.40
CA LYS A 74 13.37 5.14 3.66
C LYS A 74 12.50 5.12 2.40
N GLN A 75 12.40 3.97 1.73
CA GLN A 75 11.57 3.80 0.55
C GLN A 75 10.08 3.88 0.90
N VAL A 76 9.65 3.26 2.01
CA VAL A 76 8.27 3.38 2.50
C VAL A 76 7.92 4.83 2.81
N LEU A 77 8.78 5.55 3.54
CA LEU A 77 8.58 6.97 3.85
C LEU A 77 8.53 7.85 2.59
N SER A 78 9.31 7.52 1.56
CA SER A 78 9.34 8.29 0.31
C SER A 78 8.01 8.30 -0.45
N VAL A 79 7.15 7.30 -0.22
CA VAL A 79 5.80 7.22 -0.80
C VAL A 79 4.74 7.69 0.20
N LEU A 80 4.87 7.31 1.47
CA LEU A 80 3.88 7.61 2.51
C LEU A 80 3.76 9.11 2.79
N LEU A 81 4.89 9.83 2.90
CA LEU A 81 4.88 11.26 3.22
C LEU A 81 4.20 12.08 2.11
N PRO A 82 4.55 11.95 0.82
CA PRO A 82 3.83 12.63 -0.25
C PRO A 82 2.33 12.27 -0.29
N ALA A 83 1.98 10.99 -0.07
CA ALA A 83 0.59 10.55 -0.09
C ALA A 83 -0.23 11.19 1.06
N ALA A 84 0.34 11.30 2.26
CA ALA A 84 -0.31 11.98 3.38
C ALA A 84 -0.55 13.46 3.10
N VAL A 85 0.44 14.15 2.52
CA VAL A 85 0.31 15.55 2.09
C VAL A 85 -0.78 15.68 1.01
N PHE A 86 -0.85 14.74 0.06
CA PHE A 86 -1.90 14.72 -0.96
C PHE A 86 -3.30 14.60 -0.34
N VAL A 87 -3.51 13.69 0.63
CA VAL A 87 -4.80 13.54 1.31
C VAL A 87 -5.22 14.82 2.04
N LEU A 88 -4.28 15.51 2.70
CA LEU A 88 -4.54 16.81 3.31
C LEU A 88 -4.85 17.88 2.24
N GLY A 89 -4.11 17.88 1.13
CA GLY A 89 -4.33 18.76 0.00
C GLY A 89 -5.71 18.60 -0.61
N MET A 90 -6.21 17.36 -0.74
CA MET A 90 -7.56 17.10 -1.25
C MET A 90 -8.64 17.84 -0.45
N GLN A 91 -8.47 17.98 0.87
CA GLN A 91 -9.43 18.66 1.73
C GLN A 91 -9.41 20.19 1.58
N LEU A 92 -8.25 20.77 1.22
CA LEU A 92 -8.06 22.22 1.19
C LEU A 92 -8.28 22.82 -0.20
N ILE A 93 -7.78 22.17 -1.25
CA ILE A 93 -7.73 22.71 -2.62
C ILE A 93 -8.44 21.81 -3.65
N GLY A 94 -9.11 20.76 -3.19
CA GLY A 94 -9.84 19.82 -4.03
C GLY A 94 -8.94 18.76 -4.70
N ILE A 95 -9.57 17.68 -5.19
CA ILE A 95 -8.86 16.49 -5.68
C ILE A 95 -8.01 16.77 -6.92
N TYR A 96 -8.52 17.55 -7.88
CA TYR A 96 -7.82 17.78 -9.16
C TYR A 96 -6.53 18.59 -8.99
N VAL A 97 -6.59 19.69 -8.23
CA VAL A 97 -5.42 20.54 -7.98
C VAL A 97 -4.39 19.81 -7.11
N ALA A 98 -4.86 19.11 -6.07
CA ALA A 98 -4.00 18.28 -5.23
C ALA A 98 -3.32 17.17 -6.05
N ALA A 99 -4.03 16.51 -6.97
CA ALA A 99 -3.48 15.43 -7.78
C ALA A 99 -2.42 15.96 -8.76
N PHE A 100 -2.65 17.11 -9.39
CA PHE A 100 -1.66 17.75 -10.25
C PHE A 100 -0.37 18.05 -9.49
N ILE A 101 -0.47 18.67 -8.31
CA ILE A 101 0.68 18.98 -7.46
C ILE A 101 1.39 17.69 -7.01
N TYR A 102 0.62 16.70 -6.57
CA TYR A 102 1.15 15.42 -6.12
C TYR A 102 1.96 14.73 -7.22
N ILE A 103 1.39 14.60 -8.43
CA ILE A 103 2.04 13.96 -9.58
C ILE A 103 3.32 14.72 -9.99
N ALA A 104 3.27 16.05 -10.06
CA ALA A 104 4.44 16.86 -10.43
C ALA A 104 5.60 16.69 -9.43
N ILE A 105 5.29 16.69 -8.12
CA ILE A 105 6.27 16.45 -7.06
C ILE A 105 6.82 15.01 -7.16
N PHE A 106 5.97 14.02 -7.37
CA PHE A 106 6.38 12.62 -7.47
C PHE A 106 7.31 12.39 -8.67
N MET A 107 6.98 12.95 -9.84
CA MET A 107 7.81 12.90 -11.04
C MET A 107 9.18 13.55 -10.81
N ARG A 108 9.21 14.70 -10.13
CA ARG A 108 10.45 15.42 -9.82
C ARG A 108 11.34 14.64 -8.85
N TRP A 109 10.76 14.15 -7.76
CA TRP A 109 11.52 13.67 -6.60
C TRP A 109 11.84 12.18 -6.69
N LEU A 110 10.86 11.34 -7.03
CA LEU A 110 11.03 9.90 -7.20
C LEU A 110 11.39 9.53 -8.64
N GLY A 111 10.74 10.15 -9.62
CA GLY A 111 11.01 9.90 -11.04
C GLY A 111 12.27 10.56 -11.58
N LYS A 112 12.84 11.54 -10.86
CA LYS A 112 14.01 12.34 -11.25
C LYS A 112 13.88 13.00 -12.63
N TYR A 113 12.65 13.32 -13.05
CA TYR A 113 12.40 13.98 -14.33
C TYR A 113 12.79 15.47 -14.29
N ALA A 114 13.13 16.03 -15.46
CA ALA A 114 13.38 17.46 -15.63
C ALA A 114 12.07 18.26 -15.49
N LEU A 115 12.12 19.46 -14.91
CA LEU A 115 10.94 20.27 -14.56
C LEU A 115 9.95 20.48 -15.73
N TRP A 116 10.47 20.66 -16.95
CA TRP A 116 9.63 20.84 -18.15
C TRP A 116 8.86 19.58 -18.58
N LYS A 117 9.28 18.39 -18.14
CA LYS A 117 8.58 17.12 -18.42
C LYS A 117 7.57 16.76 -17.33
N SER A 118 7.52 17.54 -16.24
CA SER A 118 6.69 17.26 -15.06
C SER A 118 5.46 18.17 -14.94
N ILE A 119 5.28 19.09 -15.89
CA ILE A 119 4.19 20.08 -15.97
C ILE A 119 3.40 19.81 -17.24
#